data_AF-A0A2N0QRT1-F1
#
_entry.id   AF-A0A2N0QRT1-F1
#
_cell.length_a   1.000
_cell.length_b   1.000
_cell.length_c   1.000
_cell.angle_alpha   90.00
_cell.angle_beta   90.00
_cell.angle_gamma   90.00
#
_symmetry.space_group_name_H-M   'P 1'
#
loop_
_entity.id
_entity.type
_entity.pdbx_description
1 polymer ?
#
loop_
_entity_poly.entity_id
_entity_poly.type
_entity_poly.pdbx_seq_one_letter_code
_entity_poly.pdbx_strand_id
1 'polypeptide(L)'
;MTSAWIALDDDGFILESSSVHLPSCFPSALHSEIFAILSGLSALSHDSSISVYTDCSQLVSLWTRFVDAPFSPKLLREPNHLLWLSIRQLIIDRNLKVDLIKVLAHGDDIYNIQADSLAKDAHSSLQPTVFPSAFCNAPCLLTFNTLPIDMNIRHFLRSIADARALLSFCSMARFTALGSPSLFDWA
;
A
#
# COMPACT_ATOMS: atom_id res chain seq x y z
N MET A 1 -5.94 -7.37 -8.18
CA MET A 1 -5.91 -5.90 -8.37
C MET A 1 -4.65 -5.56 -9.11
N THR A 2 -4.62 -4.45 -9.82
CA THR A 2 -3.50 -4.06 -10.66
C THR A 2 -3.11 -2.63 -10.42
N SER A 3 -1.87 -2.30 -10.72
CA SER A 3 -1.29 -0.97 -10.61
C SER A 3 -0.59 -0.68 -11.92
N ALA A 4 -0.65 0.56 -12.40
CA ALA A 4 0.10 0.98 -13.57
C ALA A 4 0.49 2.46 -13.47
N TRP A 5 1.59 2.83 -14.13
CA TRP A 5 2.01 4.21 -14.30
C TRP A 5 2.71 4.38 -15.65
N ILE A 6 2.75 5.62 -16.13
CA ILE A 6 3.43 6.02 -17.35
C ILE A 6 4.26 7.27 -17.03
N ALA A 7 5.53 7.27 -17.43
CA ALA A 7 6.42 8.41 -17.34
C ALA A 7 6.56 9.07 -18.71
N LEU A 8 6.48 10.39 -18.72
CA LEU A 8 6.61 11.23 -19.91
C LEU A 8 7.81 12.16 -19.74
N ASP A 9 8.41 12.57 -20.85
CA ASP A 9 9.32 13.72 -20.87
C ASP A 9 8.57 15.06 -20.98
N ASP A 10 9.32 16.16 -21.01
CA ASP A 10 8.78 17.52 -21.11
C ASP A 10 8.05 17.79 -22.45
N ASP A 11 8.38 17.02 -23.49
CA ASP A 11 7.75 17.11 -24.81
C ASP A 11 6.49 16.21 -24.92
N GLY A 12 6.19 15.43 -23.86
CA GLY A 12 5.06 14.52 -23.78
C GLY A 12 5.30 13.15 -24.41
N PHE A 13 6.54 12.79 -24.75
CA PHE A 13 6.88 11.45 -25.21
C PHE A 13 6.96 10.48 -24.04
N ILE A 14 6.46 9.26 -24.25
CA ILE A 14 6.55 8.19 -23.26
C ILE A 14 7.99 7.73 -23.12
N LEU A 15 8.57 7.94 -21.94
CA LEU A 15 9.90 7.46 -21.58
C LEU A 15 9.84 6.01 -21.10
N GLU A 16 8.91 5.71 -20.20
CA GLU A 16 8.78 4.41 -19.55
C GLU A 16 7.34 4.19 -19.10
N SER A 17 6.93 2.94 -18.98
CA SER A 17 5.67 2.57 -18.34
C SER A 17 5.81 1.24 -17.63
N SER A 18 4.97 1.03 -16.61
CA SER A 18 4.94 -0.22 -15.87
C SER A 18 3.50 -0.58 -15.52
N SER A 19 3.20 -1.88 -15.52
CA SER A 19 1.96 -2.41 -14.97
C SER A 19 2.22 -3.72 -14.25
N VAL A 20 1.55 -3.91 -13.12
CA VAL A 20 1.78 -5.03 -12.21
C VAL A 20 0.46 -5.53 -11.64
N HIS A 21 0.27 -6.84 -11.63
CA HIS A 21 -0.78 -7.47 -10.85
C HIS A 21 -0.33 -7.60 -9.39
N LEU A 22 -1.12 -7.10 -8.45
CA LEU A 22 -0.83 -7.15 -7.02
C LEU A 22 -1.49 -8.38 -6.36
N PRO A 23 -0.89 -8.93 -5.29
CA PRO A 23 -1.51 -10.00 -4.52
C PRO A 23 -2.86 -9.59 -3.92
N SER A 24 -3.74 -10.56 -3.69
CA SER A 24 -5.11 -10.33 -3.21
C SER A 24 -5.21 -10.08 -1.72
N CYS A 25 -4.09 -10.13 -0.98
CA CYS A 25 -4.08 -9.95 0.47
C CYS A 25 -4.47 -8.53 0.94
N PHE A 26 -4.42 -7.53 0.05
CA PHE A 26 -4.81 -6.14 0.36
C PHE A 26 -5.69 -5.52 -0.74
N PRO A 27 -6.94 -6.01 -0.93
CA PRO A 27 -7.75 -5.60 -2.06
C PRO A 27 -8.42 -4.23 -1.78
N SER A 28 -7.75 -3.13 -2.12
CA SER A 28 -8.36 -1.80 -2.27
C SER A 28 -7.81 -1.05 -3.48
N ALA A 29 -8.68 -0.35 -4.23
CA ALA A 29 -8.24 0.48 -5.36
C ALA A 29 -7.16 1.49 -4.92
N LEU A 30 -7.33 2.13 -3.76
CA LEU A 30 -6.34 3.02 -3.19
C LEU A 30 -4.96 2.36 -2.98
N HIS A 31 -4.90 1.08 -2.61
CA HIS A 31 -3.62 0.38 -2.47
C HIS A 31 -2.89 0.27 -3.82
N SER A 32 -3.61 -0.04 -4.89
CA SER A 32 -3.06 -0.02 -6.25
C SER A 32 -2.54 1.35 -6.64
N GLU A 33 -3.30 2.42 -6.38
CA GLU A 33 -2.90 3.80 -6.69
C GLU A 33 -1.62 4.21 -5.94
N ILE A 34 -1.53 3.90 -4.64
CA ILE A 34 -0.35 4.21 -3.84
C ILE A 34 0.86 3.40 -4.34
N PHE A 35 0.65 2.13 -4.70
CA PHE A 35 1.72 1.28 -5.24
C PHE A 35 2.20 1.78 -6.60
N ALA A 36 1.32 2.31 -7.45
CA ALA A 36 1.69 2.91 -8.72
C ALA A 36 2.67 4.07 -8.52
N ILE A 37 2.39 4.94 -7.55
CA ILE A 37 3.30 6.04 -7.20
C ILE A 37 4.62 5.51 -6.65
N LEU A 38 4.60 4.58 -5.69
CA LEU A 38 5.82 4.04 -5.11
C LEU A 38 6.73 3.39 -6.17
N SER A 39 6.14 2.59 -7.07
CA SER A 39 6.89 1.94 -8.15
C SER A 39 7.40 2.95 -9.18
N GLY A 40 6.61 3.95 -9.57
CA GLY A 40 7.06 5.03 -10.46
C GLY A 40 8.20 5.86 -9.87
N LEU A 41 8.08 6.28 -8.60
CA LEU A 41 9.15 7.00 -7.91
C LEU A 41 10.42 6.16 -7.79
N SER A 42 10.30 4.83 -7.68
CA SER A 42 11.45 3.93 -7.56
C SER A 42 12.26 3.81 -8.85
N ALA A 43 11.69 4.19 -10.00
CA ALA A 43 12.38 4.24 -11.29
C ALA A 43 13.21 5.53 -11.47
N LEU A 44 12.94 6.58 -10.67
CA LEU A 44 13.60 7.87 -10.81
C LEU A 44 15.04 7.88 -10.28
N SER A 45 15.91 8.64 -10.94
CA SER A 45 17.25 8.93 -10.41
C SER A 45 17.21 9.85 -9.17
N HIS A 46 18.34 9.95 -8.48
CA HIS A 46 18.49 10.89 -7.36
C HIS A 46 18.36 12.34 -7.86
N ASP A 47 17.93 13.24 -6.97
CA ASP A 47 17.77 14.68 -7.19
C ASP A 47 16.76 15.06 -8.28
N SER A 48 15.90 14.13 -8.71
CA SER A 48 14.89 14.36 -9.75
C SER A 48 13.73 15.22 -9.24
N SER A 49 13.15 16.01 -10.14
CA SER A 49 11.91 16.77 -9.91
C SER A 49 10.83 16.28 -10.85
N ILE A 50 9.66 15.92 -10.33
CA ILE A 50 8.57 15.35 -11.12
C ILE A 50 7.20 15.86 -10.66
N SER A 51 6.29 15.97 -11.62
CA SER A 51 4.86 16.16 -11.38
C SER A 51 4.14 14.84 -11.60
N VAL A 52 3.40 14.37 -10.60
CA VAL A 52 2.60 13.14 -10.67
C VAL A 52 1.13 13.53 -10.82
N TYR A 53 0.52 13.09 -11.90
CA TYR A 53 -0.88 13.37 -12.21
C TYR A 53 -1.74 12.15 -11.85
N THR A 54 -2.83 12.36 -11.11
CA THR A 54 -3.74 11.29 -10.70
C THR A 54 -5.18 11.76 -10.62
N ASP A 55 -6.13 10.89 -10.95
CA ASP A 55 -7.55 11.12 -10.72
C ASP A 55 -8.06 10.57 -9.37
N CYS A 56 -7.18 10.04 -8.51
CA CYS A 56 -7.58 9.55 -7.19
C CYS A 56 -7.63 10.68 -6.15
N SER A 57 -8.82 11.23 -5.88
CA SER A 57 -9.01 12.31 -4.89
C SER A 57 -8.60 11.90 -3.46
N GLN A 58 -8.87 10.64 -3.09
CA GLN A 58 -8.49 10.09 -1.79
C GLN A 58 -6.97 10.04 -1.63
N LEU A 59 -6.25 9.65 -2.70
CA LEU A 59 -4.79 9.62 -2.68
C LEU A 59 -4.22 11.03 -2.46
N VAL A 60 -4.72 12.04 -3.18
CA VAL A 60 -4.27 13.44 -3.02
C VAL A 60 -4.52 13.95 -1.59
N SER A 61 -5.69 13.65 -1.03
CA SER A 61 -6.01 14.00 0.36
C SER A 61 -5.06 13.34 1.36
N LEU A 62 -4.74 12.06 1.17
CA LEU A 62 -3.82 11.35 2.05
C LEU A 62 -2.36 11.79 1.86
N TRP A 63 -1.96 12.13 0.64
CA TRP A 63 -0.64 12.66 0.30
C TRP A 63 -0.33 13.93 1.10
N THR A 64 -1.24 14.92 1.06
CA THR A 64 -1.05 16.16 1.83
C THR A 64 -0.92 15.91 3.33
N ARG A 65 -1.61 14.89 3.85
CA ARG A 65 -1.57 14.52 5.27
C ARG A 65 -0.34 13.71 5.67
N PHE A 66 0.22 12.92 4.77
CA PHE A 66 1.21 11.90 5.10
C PHE A 66 2.54 12.01 4.38
N VAL A 67 2.65 12.83 3.34
CA VAL A 67 3.90 13.07 2.63
C VAL A 67 4.32 14.52 2.87
N ASP A 68 3.48 15.49 2.48
CA ASP A 68 3.80 16.92 2.60
C ASP A 68 3.88 17.40 4.05
N ALA A 69 3.07 16.81 4.94
CA ALA A 69 3.09 17.15 6.35
C ALA A 69 4.27 16.47 7.09
N PRO A 70 4.72 17.05 8.22
CA PRO A 70 5.61 16.37 9.15
C PRO A 70 5.03 15.02 9.62
N PHE A 71 5.92 14.08 9.95
CA PHE A 71 5.51 12.74 10.37
C PHE A 71 4.51 12.79 11.53
N SER A 72 3.42 12.02 11.40
CA SER A 72 2.43 11.83 12.44
C SER A 72 2.27 10.35 12.78
N PRO A 73 2.28 9.95 14.07
CA PRO A 73 1.97 8.58 14.48
C PRO A 73 0.58 8.09 14.07
N LYS A 74 -0.32 9.00 13.67
CA LYS A 74 -1.62 8.64 13.09
C LYS A 74 -1.47 7.79 11.83
N LEU A 75 -0.38 7.95 11.07
CA LEU A 75 -0.09 7.16 9.87
C LEU A 75 -0.06 5.66 10.17
N LEU A 76 0.50 5.25 11.32
CA LEU A 76 0.59 3.85 11.76
C LEU A 76 -0.78 3.18 12.02
N ARG A 77 -1.86 3.96 12.01
CA ARG A 77 -3.23 3.49 12.20
C ARG A 77 -4.01 3.40 10.89
N GLU A 78 -3.43 3.82 9.78
CA GLU A 78 -4.08 3.74 8.49
C GLU A 78 -3.74 2.43 7.76
N PRO A 79 -4.61 1.98 6.84
CA PRO A 79 -4.22 0.98 5.86
C PRO A 79 -3.10 1.54 4.97
N ASN A 80 -2.31 0.65 4.36
CA ASN A 80 -1.22 1.00 3.45
C ASN A 80 -0.13 1.88 4.09
N HIS A 81 -0.04 1.91 5.43
CA HIS A 81 0.92 2.77 6.12
C HIS A 81 2.37 2.40 5.76
N LEU A 82 2.63 1.13 5.42
CA LEU A 82 3.94 0.72 4.94
C LEU A 82 4.30 1.35 3.60
N LEU A 83 3.34 1.43 2.67
CA LEU A 83 3.56 2.08 1.37
C LEU A 83 3.81 3.59 1.56
N TRP A 84 3.03 4.25 2.41
CA TRP A 84 3.25 5.66 2.74
C TRP A 84 4.61 5.93 3.38
N LEU A 85 5.03 5.09 4.33
CA LEU A 85 6.37 5.18 4.93
C LEU A 85 7.46 4.95 3.88
N SER A 86 7.26 4.01 2.97
CA SER A 86 8.20 3.72 1.89
C SER A 86 8.32 4.87 0.90
N ILE A 87 7.21 5.51 0.52
CA ILE A 87 7.21 6.72 -0.32
C ILE A 87 8.00 7.84 0.37
N ARG A 88 7.72 8.12 1.65
CA ARG A 88 8.45 9.16 2.40
C ARG A 88 9.94 8.87 2.44
N GLN A 89 10.31 7.64 2.76
CA GLN A 89 11.71 7.24 2.87
C GLN A 89 12.41 7.37 1.51
N LEU A 90 11.75 6.93 0.44
CA LEU A 90 12.28 7.02 -0.92
C LEU A 90 12.51 8.47 -1.37
N ILE A 91 11.56 9.37 -1.09
CA ILE A 91 11.69 10.80 -1.40
C ILE A 91 12.89 11.41 -0.65
N ILE A 92 13.05 11.06 0.63
CA ILE A 92 14.17 11.55 1.46
C ILE A 92 15.50 10.99 0.96
N ASP A 93 15.59 9.68 0.76
CA ASP A 93 16.84 8.99 0.40
C ASP A 93 17.36 9.44 -0.96
N ARG A 94 16.45 9.70 -1.91
CA ARG A 94 16.80 10.13 -3.27
C ARG A 94 16.72 11.64 -3.47
N ASN A 95 16.42 12.43 -2.44
CA ASN A 95 16.22 13.88 -2.53
C ASN A 95 15.26 14.29 -3.67
N LEU A 96 14.14 13.58 -3.79
CA LEU A 96 13.15 13.82 -4.85
C LEU A 96 12.31 15.05 -4.54
N LYS A 97 11.97 15.82 -5.57
CA LYS A 97 10.92 16.84 -5.52
C LYS A 97 9.71 16.32 -6.27
N VAL A 98 8.59 16.12 -5.56
CA VAL A 98 7.40 15.49 -6.12
C VAL A 98 6.21 16.39 -5.89
N ASP A 99 5.63 16.89 -6.98
CA ASP A 99 4.37 17.64 -6.95
C ASP A 99 3.23 16.71 -7.36
N LEU A 100 2.26 16.50 -6.47
CA LEU A 100 1.11 15.66 -6.76
C LEU A 100 -0.08 16.51 -7.22
N ILE A 101 -0.54 16.28 -8.45
CA ILE A 101 -1.55 17.09 -9.13
C ILE A 101 -2.81 16.26 -9.38
N LYS A 102 -3.95 16.78 -8.91
CA LYS A 102 -5.27 16.18 -9.13
C LYS A 102 -5.78 16.51 -10.54
N VAL A 103 -6.11 15.47 -11.30
CA VAL A 103 -6.78 15.57 -12.60
C VAL A 103 -8.26 15.20 -12.46
N LEU A 104 -9.12 15.69 -13.35
CA LEU A 104 -10.54 15.33 -13.39
C LEU A 104 -10.69 13.83 -13.72
N ALA A 105 -11.46 13.11 -12.90
CA ALA A 105 -11.82 11.73 -13.22
C ALA A 105 -12.71 11.71 -14.46
N HIS A 106 -12.46 10.78 -15.37
CA HIS A 106 -13.17 10.66 -16.65
C HIS A 106 -13.13 11.92 -17.53
N GLY A 107 -12.11 12.78 -17.35
CA GLY A 107 -11.74 13.73 -18.40
C GLY A 107 -11.17 12.98 -19.60
N ASP A 108 -11.20 13.60 -20.78
CA ASP A 108 -10.53 13.10 -21.99
C ASP A 108 -8.98 13.25 -21.88
N ASP A 109 -8.42 12.91 -20.72
CA ASP A 109 -6.98 12.85 -20.50
C ASP A 109 -6.45 11.53 -21.06
N ILE A 110 -5.75 11.64 -22.19
CA ILE A 110 -5.25 10.51 -22.96
C ILE A 110 -4.30 9.64 -22.12
N TYR A 111 -3.49 10.25 -21.25
CA TYR A 111 -2.49 9.53 -20.47
C TYR A 111 -3.12 8.80 -19.28
N ASN A 112 -4.12 9.39 -18.64
CA ASN A 112 -4.89 8.71 -17.59
C ASN A 112 -5.63 7.49 -18.17
N ILE A 113 -6.27 7.65 -19.33
CA ILE A 113 -6.94 6.55 -20.05
C ILE A 113 -5.93 5.44 -20.40
N GLN A 114 -4.72 5.81 -20.81
CA GLN A 114 -3.67 4.86 -21.14
C GLN A 114 -3.18 4.11 -19.90
N ALA A 115 -2.97 4.79 -18.76
CA ALA A 115 -2.60 4.16 -17.50
C ALA A 115 -3.68 3.18 -17.01
N ASP A 116 -4.96 3.56 -17.12
CA ASP A 116 -6.09 2.68 -16.83
C ASP A 116 -6.12 1.44 -17.73
N SER A 117 -5.82 1.60 -19.03
CA SER A 117 -5.73 0.48 -19.95
C SER A 117 -4.60 -0.47 -19.55
N LEU A 118 -3.42 0.05 -19.21
CA LEU A 118 -2.29 -0.75 -18.74
C LEU A 118 -2.63 -1.53 -17.46
N ALA A 119 -3.35 -0.90 -16.53
CA ALA A 119 -3.82 -1.56 -15.32
C ALA A 119 -4.82 -2.67 -15.63
N LYS A 120 -5.75 -2.46 -16.58
CA LYS A 120 -6.71 -3.49 -17.02
C LYS A 120 -6.02 -4.66 -17.71
N ASP A 121 -5.03 -4.41 -18.56
CA ASP A 121 -4.30 -5.45 -19.27
C ASP A 121 -3.52 -6.34 -18.29
N ALA A 122 -2.91 -5.74 -17.27
CA ALA A 122 -2.25 -6.48 -16.20
C ALA A 122 -3.22 -7.38 -15.41
N HIS A 123 -4.53 -7.15 -15.47
CA HIS A 123 -5.51 -7.96 -14.73
C HIS A 123 -5.62 -9.37 -15.30
N SER A 124 -5.32 -9.52 -16.59
CA SER A 124 -5.31 -10.80 -17.29
C SER A 124 -4.04 -11.62 -17.04
N SER A 125 -3.04 -11.04 -16.35
CA SER A 125 -1.79 -11.72 -16.04
C SER A 125 -1.88 -12.62 -14.81
N LEU A 126 -0.97 -13.59 -14.70
CA LEU A 126 -0.87 -14.47 -13.54
C LEU A 126 -0.62 -13.65 -12.27
N GLN A 127 -1.51 -13.81 -11.28
CA GLN A 127 -1.39 -13.12 -10.01
C GLN A 127 -0.14 -13.61 -9.25
N PRO A 128 0.76 -12.71 -8.85
CA PRO A 128 1.88 -13.09 -8.00
C PRO A 128 1.39 -13.52 -6.63
N THR A 129 1.97 -14.60 -6.12
CA THR A 129 1.63 -15.19 -4.81
C THR A 129 2.22 -14.39 -3.65
N VAL A 130 3.23 -13.56 -3.91
CA VAL A 130 4.01 -12.85 -2.89
C VAL A 130 3.98 -11.36 -3.16
N PHE A 131 3.79 -10.57 -2.10
CA PHE A 131 3.89 -9.12 -2.17
C PHE A 131 5.33 -8.71 -2.49
N PRO A 132 5.56 -7.79 -3.44
CA PRO A 132 6.92 -7.40 -3.80
C PRO A 132 7.52 -6.54 -2.68
N SER A 133 8.06 -7.23 -1.67
CA SER A 133 8.65 -6.66 -0.45
C SER A 133 9.83 -5.75 -0.74
N ALA A 134 10.48 -5.89 -1.91
CA ALA A 134 11.53 -5.01 -2.38
C ALA A 134 11.12 -3.53 -2.44
N PHE A 135 9.83 -3.23 -2.60
CA PHE A 135 9.33 -1.85 -2.61
C PHE A 135 8.99 -1.32 -1.21
N CYS A 136 8.82 -2.20 -0.22
CA CYS A 136 8.46 -1.81 1.15
C CYS A 136 9.70 -1.55 2.00
N ASN A 137 10.32 -0.38 1.81
CA ASN A 137 11.41 0.08 2.67
C ASN A 137 10.91 1.13 3.67
N ALA A 138 10.56 0.70 4.89
CA ALA A 138 10.10 1.56 5.95
C ALA A 138 11.04 1.52 7.17
N PRO A 139 11.43 2.66 7.77
CA PRO A 139 12.41 2.72 8.87
C PRO A 139 11.96 1.98 10.15
N CYS A 140 10.66 1.71 10.30
CA CYS A 140 10.09 1.01 11.45
C CYS A 140 9.12 -0.10 11.00
N LEU A 141 9.57 -1.01 10.15
CA LEU A 141 8.76 -2.14 9.70
C LEU A 141 8.44 -3.09 10.87
N LEU A 142 7.16 -3.15 11.26
CA LEU A 142 6.69 -4.12 12.24
C LEU A 142 6.34 -5.44 11.53
N THR A 143 6.82 -6.54 12.07
CA THR A 143 6.55 -7.89 11.54
C THR A 143 5.91 -8.79 12.58
N PHE A 144 5.06 -9.70 12.14
CA PHE A 144 4.56 -10.82 12.94
C PHE A 144 4.80 -12.13 12.18
N ASN A 145 5.48 -13.08 12.82
CA ASN A 145 5.93 -14.32 12.17
C ASN A 145 6.63 -14.07 10.83
N THR A 146 7.56 -13.10 10.79
CA THR A 146 8.31 -12.64 9.60
C THR A 146 7.48 -11.97 8.49
N LEU A 147 6.16 -11.88 8.64
CA LEU A 147 5.30 -11.15 7.71
C LEU A 147 5.14 -9.69 8.13
N PRO A 148 5.20 -8.74 7.20
CA PRO A 148 4.97 -7.33 7.50
C PRO A 148 3.52 -7.10 7.95
N ILE A 149 3.35 -6.28 8.99
CA ILE A 149 2.03 -5.87 9.48
C ILE A 149 1.61 -4.65 8.67
N ASP A 150 0.83 -4.84 7.60
CA ASP A 150 0.26 -3.74 6.79
C ASP A 150 -1.23 -3.53 7.09
N MET A 151 -1.55 -3.36 8.36
CA MET A 151 -2.89 -3.01 8.83
C MET A 151 -2.77 -2.02 9.98
N ASN A 152 -3.89 -1.48 10.44
CA ASN A 152 -3.88 -0.59 11.60
C ASN A 152 -3.21 -1.29 12.80
N ILE A 153 -2.05 -0.77 13.21
CA ILE A 153 -1.20 -1.40 14.23
C ILE A 153 -1.93 -1.52 15.57
N ARG A 154 -2.78 -0.55 15.91
CA ARG A 154 -3.58 -0.61 17.15
C ARG A 154 -4.61 -1.75 17.10
N HIS A 155 -5.28 -1.92 15.96
CA HIS A 155 -6.22 -3.03 15.79
C HIS A 155 -5.50 -4.36 15.80
N PHE A 156 -4.36 -4.47 15.13
CA PHE A 156 -3.54 -5.68 15.16
C PHE A 156 -3.13 -6.09 16.59
N LEU A 157 -2.56 -5.15 17.36
CA LEU A 157 -2.19 -5.42 18.75
C LEU A 157 -3.38 -5.77 19.63
N ARG A 158 -4.54 -5.13 19.39
CA ARG A 158 -5.78 -5.47 20.07
C ARG A 158 -6.24 -6.90 19.75
N SER A 159 -6.19 -7.32 18.48
CA SER A 159 -6.55 -8.69 18.10
C SER A 159 -5.68 -9.73 18.79
N ILE A 160 -4.38 -9.46 18.98
CA ILE A 160 -3.49 -10.33 19.77
C ILE A 160 -3.93 -10.39 21.23
N ALA A 161 -4.25 -9.23 21.84
CA ALA A 161 -4.71 -9.18 23.22
C ALA A 161 -6.03 -9.93 23.41
N ASP A 162 -6.98 -9.73 22.50
CA ASP A 162 -8.29 -10.39 22.51
C ASP A 162 -8.14 -11.91 22.34
N ALA A 163 -7.27 -12.37 21.42
CA ALA A 163 -6.98 -13.80 21.24
C ALA A 163 -6.35 -14.43 22.50
N ARG A 164 -5.43 -13.73 23.18
CA ARG A 164 -4.84 -14.19 24.44
C ARG A 164 -5.87 -14.25 25.57
N ALA A 165 -6.75 -13.24 25.66
CA ALA A 165 -7.82 -13.20 26.63
C ALA A 165 -8.80 -14.37 26.43
N LEU A 166 -9.18 -14.65 25.17
CA LEU A 166 -10.02 -15.78 24.81
C LEU A 166 -9.35 -17.11 25.19
N LEU A 167 -8.06 -17.31 24.87
CA LEU A 167 -7.33 -18.52 25.24
C LEU A 167 -7.30 -18.72 26.76
N SER A 168 -7.03 -17.65 27.52
CA SER A 168 -7.05 -17.69 28.98
C SER A 168 -8.44 -18.02 29.54
N PHE A 169 -9.50 -17.47 28.93
CA PHE A 169 -10.88 -17.76 29.30
C PHE A 169 -11.23 -19.23 29.04
N CYS A 170 -10.91 -19.75 27.86
CA CYS A 170 -11.13 -21.17 27.51
C CYS A 170 -10.33 -22.14 28.39
N SER A 171 -9.19 -21.70 28.95
CA SER A 171 -8.35 -22.52 29.84
C SER A 171 -8.84 -22.56 31.30
N MET A 172 -9.92 -21.86 31.65
CA MET A 172 -10.43 -21.88 33.03
C MET A 172 -11.00 -23.26 33.39
N ALA A 173 -10.80 -23.69 34.64
CA ALA A 173 -11.26 -24.99 35.16
C ALA A 173 -12.75 -25.29 34.92
N ARG A 174 -13.61 -24.26 34.83
CA ARG A 174 -15.03 -24.44 34.54
C ARG A 174 -15.32 -25.00 33.13
N PHE A 175 -14.39 -24.81 32.19
CA PHE A 175 -14.52 -25.28 30.81
C PHE A 175 -13.79 -26.60 30.58
N THR A 176 -13.05 -27.14 31.55
CA THR A 176 -12.38 -28.45 31.39
C THR A 176 -13.37 -29.60 31.21
N ALA A 177 -14.61 -29.44 31.71
CA ALA A 177 -15.69 -30.40 31.49
C ALA A 177 -16.15 -30.47 30.02
N LEU A 178 -15.90 -29.43 29.21
CA LEU A 178 -16.27 -29.40 27.79
C LEU A 178 -15.21 -30.07 26.88
N GLY A 179 -14.07 -30.49 27.44
CA GLY A 179 -12.98 -31.11 26.70
C GLY A 179 -11.90 -30.14 26.20
N SER A 180 -10.87 -30.67 25.53
CA SER A 180 -9.75 -29.88 24.99
C SER A 180 -10.23 -28.84 23.96
N PRO A 181 -9.66 -27.62 23.92
CA PRO A 181 -9.94 -26.62 22.87
C PRO A 181 -9.78 -27.14 21.43
N SER A 182 -8.98 -28.20 21.23
CA SER A 182 -8.80 -28.88 19.94
C SER A 182 -10.01 -29.68 19.46
N LEU A 183 -11.04 -29.87 20.30
CA LEU A 183 -12.26 -30.62 19.98
C LEU A 183 -13.37 -29.74 19.40
N PHE A 184 -13.22 -28.42 19.45
CA PHE A 184 -14.21 -27.48 18.93
C PHE A 184 -13.88 -27.12 17.48
N ASP A 185 -14.91 -27.07 16.65
CA ASP A 185 -14.83 -26.47 15.33
C ASP A 185 -14.86 -24.94 15.49
N TRP A 186 -13.76 -24.28 15.11
CA TRP A 186 -13.58 -22.84 15.22
C TRP A 186 -13.76 -22.13 13.86
N ALA A 187 -14.26 -22.85 12.84
CA ALA A 187 -14.49 -22.32 11.50
C ALA A 187 -15.65 -21.32 11.43
#